data_AF-A8GDI4-F1
#
_entry.id   AF-A8GDI4-F1
#
_cell.length_a   1.000
_cell.length_b   1.000
_cell.length_c   1.000
_cell.angle_alpha   90.00
_cell.angle_beta   90.00
_cell.angle_gamma   90.00
#
_symmetry.space_group_name_H-M   'P 1'
#
loop_
_entity.id
_entity.type
_entity.pdbx_description
1 polymer ?
#
loop_
_entity_poly.entity_id
_entity_poly.type
_entity_poly.pdbx_seq_one_letter_code
_entity_poly.pdbx_strand_id
1 'polypeptide(L)'
;MRDDIQFIQQPEIDGGSYMRGDTVRLTTANLRHEYQLDVSILRREDKLIYGSVIAAAPKVDIPPREWEIQPGQEVVFRKENIAKAIPSIS
;
A
#
# COMPACT_ATOMS: atom_id res chain seq x y z
N MET A 1 4.57 -7.11 11.22
CA MET A 1 4.90 -6.59 9.88
C MET A 1 4.68 -7.71 8.86
N ARG A 2 3.94 -7.45 7.78
CA ARG A 2 3.71 -8.37 6.66
C ARG A 2 4.74 -8.07 5.55
N ASP A 3 5.87 -8.75 5.58
CA ASP A 3 6.91 -8.72 4.54
C ASP A 3 6.71 -9.78 3.45
N ASP A 4 5.75 -10.68 3.67
CA ASP A 4 5.27 -11.67 2.73
C ASP A 4 4.43 -11.06 1.59
N ILE A 5 4.03 -9.80 1.68
CA ILE A 5 3.20 -9.12 0.67
C ILE A 5 4.11 -8.36 -0.31
N GLN A 6 3.91 -8.62 -1.59
CA GLN A 6 4.55 -7.91 -2.70
C GLN A 6 3.56 -6.97 -3.37
N PHE A 7 4.11 -5.96 -4.03
CA PHE A 7 3.33 -4.91 -4.68
C PHE A 7 3.70 -4.78 -6.15
N ILE A 8 2.70 -4.50 -6.97
CA ILE A 8 2.87 -4.25 -8.41
C ILE A 8 3.69 -2.97 -8.58
N GLN A 9 4.69 -3.02 -9.45
CA GLN A 9 5.42 -1.84 -9.89
C GLN A 9 4.50 -0.93 -10.70
N GLN A 10 4.46 0.34 -10.35
CA GLN A 10 3.63 1.34 -10.99
C GLN A 10 4.50 2.16 -11.97
N PRO A 11 3.92 2.68 -13.06
CA PRO A 11 4.62 3.66 -13.88
C PRO A 11 5.05 4.84 -13.00
N GLU A 12 6.23 5.41 -13.25
CA GLU A 12 6.70 6.56 -12.47
C GLU A 12 5.69 7.70 -12.59
N ILE A 13 5.07 8.04 -11.47
CA ILE A 13 4.19 9.20 -11.35
C ILE A 13 5.05 10.32 -10.80
N ASP A 14 5.18 11.36 -11.61
CA ASP A 14 5.97 12.58 -11.44
C ASP A 14 6.47 12.85 -10.01
N GLY A 15 7.81 12.94 -9.86
CA GLY A 15 8.57 13.73 -8.89
C GLY A 15 8.23 13.71 -7.39
N GLY A 16 7.16 13.03 -6.97
CA GLY A 16 6.56 13.18 -5.65
C GLY A 16 7.52 12.79 -4.54
N SER A 17 7.74 13.71 -3.61
CA SER A 17 8.38 13.39 -2.35
C SER A 17 7.33 12.86 -1.40
N TYR A 18 7.44 11.58 -1.04
CA TYR A 18 6.55 10.93 -0.08
C TYR A 18 7.16 11.01 1.32
N MET A 19 6.43 11.62 2.25
CA MET A 19 6.84 11.86 3.63
C MET A 19 6.06 11.00 4.62
N ARG A 20 6.55 10.93 5.86
CA ARG A 20 5.81 10.30 6.96
C ARG A 20 4.46 11.00 7.13
N GLY A 21 3.41 10.21 7.31
CA GLY A 21 2.03 10.68 7.43
C GLY A 21 1.27 10.72 6.10
N ASP A 22 1.97 10.75 4.95
CA ASP A 22 1.32 10.70 3.64
C ASP A 22 0.59 9.37 3.46
N THR A 23 -0.57 9.43 2.81
CA THR A 23 -1.29 8.24 2.37
C THR A 23 -0.97 7.96 0.91
N VAL A 24 -0.55 6.74 0.60
CA VAL A 24 -0.22 6.29 -0.76
C VAL A 24 -1.08 5.11 -1.15
N ARG A 25 -1.28 4.95 -2.47
CA ARG A 25 -2.01 3.82 -3.02
C ARG A 25 -1.07 2.74 -3.54
N LEU A 26 -1.33 1.49 -3.16
CA LEU A 26 -0.59 0.31 -3.60
C LEU A 26 -1.53 -0.75 -4.19
N THR A 27 -1.00 -1.64 -5.02
CA THR A 27 -1.72 -2.84 -5.51
C THR A 27 -0.88 -4.08 -5.19
N THR A 28 -1.47 -5.08 -4.54
CA THR A 28 -0.76 -6.32 -4.17
C THR A 28 -0.50 -7.20 -5.38
N ALA A 29 0.58 -8.00 -5.38
CA ALA A 29 0.97 -8.83 -6.53
C ALA A 29 1.03 -10.34 -6.24
N ASN A 30 1.08 -10.76 -4.98
CA ASN A 30 1.36 -12.16 -4.60
C ASN A 30 0.40 -12.72 -3.55
N LEU A 31 -0.79 -12.14 -3.46
CA LEU A 31 -1.90 -12.68 -2.69
C LEU A 31 -2.81 -13.50 -3.61
N ARG A 32 -3.63 -14.37 -3.03
CA ARG A 32 -4.63 -15.15 -3.79
C ARG A 32 -5.62 -14.22 -4.50
N HIS A 33 -5.96 -13.11 -3.86
CA HIS A 33 -6.74 -12.04 -4.47
C HIS A 33 -5.92 -10.76 -4.56
N GLU A 34 -6.14 -9.98 -5.61
CA GLU A 34 -5.51 -8.67 -5.76
C GLU A 34 -6.28 -7.63 -4.94
N TYR A 35 -5.57 -6.84 -4.14
CA TYR A 35 -6.12 -5.76 -3.34
C TYR A 35 -5.52 -4.42 -3.78
N GLN A 36 -6.38 -3.40 -3.79
CA GLN A 36 -5.95 -2.01 -3.74
C GLN A 36 -5.90 -1.56 -2.28
N LEU A 37 -4.76 -1.00 -1.87
CA LEU A 37 -4.54 -0.56 -0.51
C LEU A 37 -4.30 0.94 -0.46
N ASP A 38 -4.86 1.58 0.56
CA ASP A 38 -4.45 2.91 0.98
C ASP A 38 -3.59 2.75 2.24
N VAL A 39 -2.36 3.23 2.19
CA VAL A 39 -1.33 2.98 3.20
C VAL A 39 -0.74 4.30 3.68
N SER A 40 -0.76 4.54 4.99
CA SER A 40 -0.10 5.69 5.60
C SER A 40 1.37 5.38 5.87
N ILE A 41 2.28 6.26 5.44
CA ILE A 41 3.72 6.08 5.61
C ILE A 41 4.11 6.33 7.07
N LEU A 42 4.69 5.32 7.71
CA LEU A 42 5.18 5.40 9.08
C LEU A 42 6.63 5.87 9.14
N ARG A 43 7.50 5.27 8.31
CA ARG A 43 8.94 5.53 8.28
C ARG A 43 9.56 5.07 6.97
N ARG A 44 10.78 5.56 6.68
CA ARG A 44 11.58 5.18 5.52
C ARG A 44 12.97 4.77 5.98
N GLU A 45 13.47 3.66 5.44
CA GLU A 45 14.83 3.17 5.66
C GLU A 45 15.44 2.85 4.29
N ASP A 46 16.37 3.71 3.85
CA ASP A 46 16.96 3.66 2.51
C ASP A 46 15.91 3.62 1.38
N LYS A 47 15.78 2.46 0.72
CA LYS A 47 14.86 2.21 -0.39
C LYS A 47 13.52 1.63 0.07
N LEU A 48 13.42 1.24 1.34
CA LEU A 48 12.23 0.62 1.92
C LEU A 48 11.36 1.68 2.60
N ILE A 49 10.06 1.55 2.41
CA ILE A 49 9.03 2.38 3.01
C ILE A 49 8.14 1.45 3.84
N TYR A 50 7.96 1.79 5.10
CA TYR A 50 7.12 1.06 6.04
C TYR A 50 5.85 1.87 6.24
N GLY A 51 4.70 1.21 6.12
CA GLY A 51 3.41 1.87 6.25
C GLY A 51 2.36 1.00 6.92
N SER A 52 1.32 1.64 7.44
CA SER A 52 0.13 0.97 7.98
C SER A 52 -0.99 1.03 6.97
N VAL A 53 -1.62 -0.12 6.69
CA VAL A 53 -2.83 -0.18 5.87
C VAL A 53 -3.94 0.59 6.57
N ILE A 54 -4.50 1.57 5.89
CA ILE A 54 -5.66 2.36 6.35
C ILE A 54 -6.94 1.77 5.79
N ALA A 55 -6.92 1.40 4.50
CA ALA A 55 -8.02 0.75 3.84
C ALA A 55 -7.51 -0.34 2.88
N ALA A 56 -8.28 -1.41 2.76
CA ALA A 56 -8.07 -2.48 1.81
C ALA A 56 -9.36 -2.72 1.03
N ALA A 57 -9.24 -2.89 -0.29
CA ALA A 57 -10.35 -3.23 -1.16
C ALA A 57 -9.91 -4.33 -2.15
N PRO A 58 -10.50 -5.53 -2.10
CA PRO A 58 -10.25 -6.53 -3.12
C PRO A 58 -10.77 -6.06 -4.48
N LYS A 59 -10.08 -6.41 -5.57
CA LYS A 59 -10.52 -6.07 -6.93
C LYS A 59 -11.65 -6.96 -7.45
N VAL A 60 -11.99 -8.01 -6.71
CA VAL A 60 -13.10 -8.92 -6.96
C VAL A 60 -14.01 -8.94 -5.74
N ASP A 61 -15.29 -9.24 -5.95
CA ASP A 61 -16.23 -9.39 -4.85
C ASP A 61 -15.98 -10.71 -4.10
N ILE A 62 -15.45 -10.61 -2.88
CA ILE A 62 -15.16 -11.73 -1.98
C ILE A 62 -15.65 -11.42 -0.57
N PRO A 63 -16.15 -12.43 0.16
CA PRO A 63 -16.66 -12.20 1.50
C PRO A 63 -15.54 -11.74 2.45
N PRO A 64 -15.82 -10.84 3.42
CA PRO A 64 -14.81 -10.29 4.33
C PRO A 64 -13.97 -11.33 5.08
N ARG A 65 -14.54 -12.52 5.35
CA ARG A 65 -13.85 -13.63 6.02
C ARG A 65 -12.71 -14.24 5.20
N GLU A 66 -12.68 -14.00 3.89
CA GLU A 66 -11.67 -14.49 2.96
C GLU A 66 -10.61 -13.43 2.64
N TRP A 67 -10.70 -12.26 3.27
CA TRP A 67 -9.72 -11.20 3.09
C TRP A 67 -8.38 -11.57 3.71
N GLU A 68 -7.32 -11.47 2.91
CA GLU A 68 -5.95 -11.85 3.28
C GLU A 68 -5.17 -10.69 3.94
N ILE A 69 -5.72 -9.48 3.83
CA ILE A 69 -5.15 -8.25 4.35
C ILE A 69 -6.25 -7.39 4.99
N GLN A 70 -5.90 -6.72 6.09
CA GLN A 70 -6.82 -5.94 6.91
C GLN A 70 -6.24 -4.56 7.25
N PRO A 71 -7.10 -3.55 7.51
CA PRO A 71 -6.69 -2.29 8.11
C PRO A 71 -5.87 -2.50 9.40
N GLY A 72 -4.89 -1.63 9.62
CA GLY A 72 -3.96 -1.68 10.76
C GLY A 72 -2.76 -2.61 10.56
N GLN A 73 -2.72 -3.41 9.49
CA GLN A 73 -1.55 -4.23 9.20
C GLN A 73 -0.40 -3.39 8.64
N GLU A 74 0.80 -3.62 9.15
CA GLU A 74 2.02 -2.99 8.64
C GLU A 74 2.57 -3.73 7.43
N VAL A 75 2.92 -2.99 6.39
CA VAL A 75 3.49 -3.50 5.13
C VAL A 75 4.78 -2.77 4.77
N VAL A 76 5.61 -3.43 3.96
CA VAL A 76 6.84 -2.84 3.42
C VAL A 76 6.80 -2.80 1.91
N PHE A 77 7.12 -1.65 1.34
CA PHE A 77 7.08 -1.41 -0.09
C PHE A 77 8.18 -0.44 -0.50
N ARG A 78 8.30 -0.18 -1.80
CA ARG A 78 9.28 0.75 -2.37
C ARG A 78 8.59 1.87 -3.14
N LYS A 79 9.34 2.91 -3.49
CA LYS A 79 8.79 4.07 -4.20
C LYS A 79 8.16 3.65 -5.54
N GLU A 80 8.78 2.72 -6.23
CA GLU A 80 8.30 2.17 -7.51
C GLU A 80 6.99 1.39 -7.40
N ASN A 81 6.50 1.08 -6.20
CA ASN A 81 5.20 0.43 -5.99
C ASN A 81 4.03 1.43 -5.84
N ILE A 82 4.32 2.73 -5.72
CA ILE A 82 3.31 3.75 -5.40
C ILE A 82 2.53 4.16 -6.65
N ALA A 83 1.23 3.91 -6.64
CA ALA A 83 0.32 4.21 -7.76
C ALA A 83 -0.25 5.64 -7.72
N LYS A 84 -0.12 6.35 -6.60
CA LYS A 84 -0.33 7.80 -6.42
C LYS A 84 -0.26 8.17 -4.94
N ALA A 85 0.03 9.44 -4.64
CA ALA A 85 -0.33 10.04 -3.37
C ALA A 85 -1.86 10.26 -3.30
N ILE A 86 -2.44 10.02 -2.14
CA ILE A 86 -3.83 10.35 -1.84
C ILE A 86 -3.80 11.63 -1.01
N PRO A 87 -4.27 12.77 -1.54
CA PRO A 87 -4.33 13.99 -0.75
C PRO A 87 -5.22 13.77 0.47
N SER A 88 -4.69 14.05 1.65
CA SER A 88 -5.49 14.11 2.87
C SER A 88 -6.54 15.20 2.67
N ILE A 89 -7.82 14.81 2.68
CA ILE A 89 -8.92 15.77 2.70
C ILE A 89 -8.75 16.54 4.02
N SER A 90 -8.34 17.80 3.90
CA SER A 90 -8.18 18.72 5.04
C SER A 90 -9.53 19.28 5.46
#